data_AF-A0A7X0H5W5-F1
#
_entry.id   AF-A0A7X0H5W5-F1
#
_cell.length_a   1.000
_cell.length_b   1.000
_cell.length_c   1.000
_cell.angle_alpha   90.00
_cell.angle_beta   90.00
_cell.angle_gamma   90.00
#
_symmetry.space_group_name_H-M   'P 1'
#
loop_
_entity.id
_entity.type
_entity.pdbx_description
1 polymer ?
#
loop_
_entity_poly.entity_id
_entity_poly.type
_entity_poly.pdbx_seq_one_letter_code
_entity_poly.pdbx_strand_id
1 'polypeptide(L)'
;MSDIAPLNGPSAASYLPTGKIERPAASSTDVSRGSDQIELSDTAKILAKLADIPEVREDLVARVRAEIANGTYESDAKLNAAIEGLAQDLG
;
A
#
# COMPACT_ATOMS: atom_id res chain seq x y z
N MET A 1 -38.26 46.99 -12.32
CA MET A 1 -37.70 47.36 -13.64
C MET A 1 -36.57 46.38 -13.90
N SER A 2 -36.86 45.33 -14.67
CA SER A 2 -35.92 44.25 -14.96
C SER A 2 -35.10 44.62 -16.17
N ASP A 3 -33.80 44.80 -15.98
CA ASP A 3 -32.85 45.11 -17.04
C ASP A 3 -31.96 43.87 -17.25
N ILE A 4 -32.36 43.03 -18.21
CA ILE A 4 -31.59 41.85 -18.64
C ILE A 4 -31.25 42.11 -20.10
N ALA A 5 -29.99 42.44 -20.35
CA ALA A 5 -29.44 42.54 -21.69
C ALA A 5 -29.46 41.15 -22.39
N PRO A 6 -29.68 41.10 -23.72
CA PRO A 6 -29.74 39.83 -24.44
C PRO A 6 -28.34 39.20 -24.52
N LEU A 7 -28.22 37.95 -24.06
CA LEU A 7 -27.04 37.13 -24.27
C LEU A 7 -26.90 36.81 -25.76
N ASN A 8 -25.76 37.21 -26.30
CA ASN A 8 -25.27 36.92 -27.64
C ASN A 8 -25.21 35.40 -27.85
N GLY A 9 -26.29 34.82 -28.39
CA GLY A 9 -26.31 33.41 -28.77
C GLY A 9 -25.41 33.16 -29.98
N PRO A 10 -24.60 32.09 -30.00
CA PRO A 10 -23.82 31.76 -31.19
C PRO A 10 -24.80 31.38 -32.32
N SER A 11 -24.79 32.18 -33.38
CA SER A 11 -25.51 31.89 -34.62
C SER A 11 -25.05 30.53 -35.16
N ALA A 12 -26.02 29.62 -35.35
CA ALA A 12 -25.79 28.31 -35.94
C ALA A 12 -25.34 28.49 -37.40
N ALA A 13 -24.03 28.44 -37.63
CA ALA A 13 -23.46 28.42 -38.96
C ALA A 13 -23.72 27.05 -39.61
N SER A 14 -24.37 27.09 -40.76
CA SER A 14 -24.77 25.96 -41.59
C SER A 14 -23.61 25.03 -41.92
N TYR A 15 -23.86 23.71 -41.79
CA TYR A 15 -22.94 22.66 -42.21
C TYR A 15 -22.80 22.63 -43.75
N LEU A 16 -21.58 22.86 -44.25
CA LEU A 16 -21.14 22.45 -45.58
C LEU A 16 -20.08 21.34 -45.41
N PRO A 17 -20.16 20.21 -46.12
CA PRO A 17 -19.18 19.14 -45.99
C PRO A 17 -18.00 19.32 -46.96
N THR A 18 -16.87 18.73 -46.55
CA THR A 18 -15.66 18.43 -47.33
C THR A 18 -14.56 19.50 -47.34
N GLY A 19 -13.76 19.43 -46.28
CA GLY A 19 -12.33 19.76 -46.29
C GLY A 19 -11.69 19.03 -45.12
N LYS A 20 -10.79 18.07 -45.36
CA LYS A 20 -9.97 17.48 -44.30
C LYS A 20 -9.04 18.59 -43.80
N ILE A 21 -9.39 19.18 -42.66
CA ILE A 21 -8.47 20.06 -41.92
C ILE A 21 -7.50 19.11 -41.22
N GLU A 22 -6.29 18.99 -41.75
CA GLU A 22 -5.18 18.37 -41.01
C GLU A 22 -4.94 19.20 -39.76
N ARG A 23 -5.32 18.65 -38.61
CA ARG A 23 -5.00 19.24 -37.31
C ARG A 23 -3.48 19.13 -37.16
N PRO A 24 -2.73 20.23 -36.96
CA PRO A 24 -1.32 20.11 -36.57
C PRO A 24 -1.28 19.25 -35.32
N ALA A 25 -0.40 18.25 -35.30
CA ALA A 25 -0.21 17.38 -34.16
C ALA A 25 0.01 18.27 -32.93
N ALA A 26 -1.02 18.36 -32.08
CA ALA A 26 -0.86 18.96 -30.79
C ALA A 26 0.13 18.05 -30.07
N SER A 27 1.35 18.53 -29.88
CA SER A 27 2.27 17.97 -28.92
C SER A 27 1.49 17.94 -27.60
N SER A 28 1.04 16.75 -27.23
CA SER A 28 0.46 16.50 -25.91
C SER A 28 1.56 16.82 -24.94
N THR A 29 1.54 18.05 -24.44
CA THR A 29 2.38 18.43 -23.32
C THR A 29 1.74 17.70 -22.17
N ASP A 30 2.25 16.51 -21.85
CA ASP A 30 1.83 15.75 -20.69
C ASP A 30 2.04 16.67 -19.48
N VAL A 31 0.95 17.22 -18.97
CA VAL A 31 0.97 18.01 -17.75
C VAL A 31 1.23 17.01 -16.64
N SER A 32 2.51 16.84 -16.29
CA SER A 32 2.92 16.02 -15.16
C SER A 32 2.25 16.59 -13.91
N ARG A 33 1.27 15.86 -13.38
CA ARG A 33 0.67 16.20 -12.09
C ARG A 33 1.75 15.95 -11.04
N GLY A 34 2.04 16.97 -10.23
CA GLY A 34 2.96 16.82 -9.12
C GLY A 34 2.56 15.64 -8.23
N SER A 35 3.55 14.89 -7.75
CA SER A 35 3.31 13.77 -6.85
C SER A 35 3.04 14.30 -5.44
N ASP A 36 1.84 14.04 -4.92
CA ASP A 36 1.56 14.24 -3.50
C ASP A 36 2.35 13.21 -2.68
N GLN A 37 3.03 13.67 -1.63
CA GLN A 37 3.76 12.81 -0.71
C GLN A 37 3.06 12.81 0.65
N ILE A 38 2.93 11.63 1.24
CA ILE A 38 2.41 11.44 2.59
C ILE A 38 3.55 10.91 3.46
N GLU A 39 3.83 11.58 4.56
CA GLU A 39 4.80 11.13 5.55
C GLU A 39 4.08 10.54 6.77
N LEU A 40 4.51 9.35 7.19
CA LEU A 40 3.98 8.70 8.38
C LEU A 40 4.86 9.04 9.58
N SER A 41 4.23 9.45 10.69
CA SER A 41 4.95 9.68 11.95
C SER A 41 5.60 8.40 12.44
N ASP A 42 6.71 8.52 13.16
CA ASP A 42 7.40 7.36 13.71
C ASP A 42 6.53 6.60 14.73
N THR A 43 5.67 7.31 15.46
CA THR A 43 4.68 6.71 16.35
C THR A 43 3.69 5.82 15.60
N ALA A 44 3.18 6.26 14.45
CA ALA A 44 2.26 5.46 13.65
C ALA A 44 2.95 4.23 13.05
N LYS A 45 4.23 4.33 12.66
CA LYS A 45 5.03 3.16 12.24
C LYS A 45 5.18 2.13 13.37
N ILE A 46 5.39 2.58 14.61
CA ILE A 46 5.50 1.70 15.77
C ILE A 46 4.16 1.04 16.10
N LEU A 47 3.06 1.80 16.07
CA LEU A 47 1.72 1.26 16.31
C LEU A 47 1.31 0.24 15.26
N ALA A 48 1.66 0.47 13.99
CA ALA A 48 1.43 -0.51 12.93
C ALA A 48 2.17 -1.84 13.22
N LYS A 49 3.45 -1.76 13.59
CA LYS A 49 4.23 -2.95 13.99
C LYS A 49 3.64 -3.66 15.21
N LEU A 50 3.09 -2.92 16.17
CA LEU A 50 2.47 -3.51 17.35
C LEU A 50 1.15 -4.21 17.01
N ALA A 51 0.39 -3.68 16.05
CA ALA A 51 -0.83 -4.30 15.56
C ALA A 51 -0.55 -5.61 14.78
N ASP A 52 0.62 -5.72 14.15
CA ASP A 52 1.04 -6.94 13.45
C ASP A 52 1.56 -8.04 14.38
N ILE A 53 1.80 -7.75 15.67
CA ILE A 53 2.23 -8.76 16.64
C ILE A 53 1.03 -9.65 16.96
N PRO A 54 1.09 -10.96 16.63
CA PRO A 54 0.01 -11.88 16.96
C PRO A 54 -0.14 -11.98 18.48
N GLU A 55 -1.37 -12.25 18.94
CA GLU A 55 -1.63 -12.48 20.35
C GLU A 55 -0.71 -13.58 20.92
N VAL A 56 -0.29 -13.39 22.17
CA VAL A 56 0.53 -14.38 22.86
C VAL A 56 -0.25 -15.69 22.96
N ARG A 57 0.35 -16.77 22.48
CA ARG A 57 -0.21 -18.12 22.57
C ARG A 57 -0.02 -18.68 23.97
N GLU A 58 -0.77 -18.14 24.94
CA GLU A 58 -0.68 -18.47 26.37
C GLU A 58 -0.67 -19.98 26.64
N ASP A 59 -1.53 -20.75 25.96
CA ASP A 59 -1.61 -22.21 26.11
C ASP A 59 -0.29 -22.91 25.70
N LEU A 60 0.32 -22.47 24.61
CA LEU A 60 1.60 -23.02 24.15
C LEU A 60 2.71 -22.68 25.15
N VAL A 61 2.73 -21.44 25.63
CA VAL A 61 3.71 -20.98 26.62
C VAL A 61 3.58 -21.77 27.91
N ALA A 62 2.37 -21.95 28.42
CA ALA A 62 2.10 -22.73 29.63
C ALA A 62 2.55 -24.18 29.48
N ARG A 63 2.23 -24.82 28.35
CA ARG A 63 2.66 -26.19 28.05
C ARG A 63 4.18 -26.32 28.00
N VAL A 64 4.85 -25.44 27.25
CA VAL A 64 6.31 -25.46 27.13
C VAL A 64 6.99 -25.22 28.49
N ARG A 65 6.48 -24.28 29.31
CA ARG A 65 6.99 -24.07 30.67
C ARG A 65 6.89 -25.34 31.52
N ALA A 66 5.78 -26.06 31.45
CA ALA A 66 5.61 -27.33 32.15
C ALA A 66 6.57 -28.42 31.61
N GLU A 67 6.74 -28.53 30.29
CA GLU A 67 7.70 -29.47 29.68
C GLU A 67 9.14 -29.21 30.15
N ILE A 68 9.54 -27.93 30.25
CA ILE A 68 10.87 -27.51 30.74
C ILE A 68 11.04 -27.85 32.21
N ALA A 69 10.06 -27.52 33.06
CA ALA A 69 10.10 -27.81 34.49
C ALA A 69 10.20 -29.32 34.77
N ASN A 70 9.56 -30.14 33.93
CA ASN A 70 9.61 -31.60 34.01
C ASN A 70 10.86 -32.21 33.35
N GLY A 71 11.73 -31.41 32.74
CA GLY A 71 12.92 -31.88 32.02
C GLY A 71 12.61 -32.66 30.74
N THR A 72 11.38 -32.58 30.23
CA THR A 72 10.89 -33.31 29.04
C THR A 72 10.91 -32.47 27.77
N TYR A 73 11.25 -31.18 27.89
CA TYR A 73 11.31 -30.29 26.75
C TYR A 73 12.46 -30.66 25.80
N GLU A 74 13.62 -31.04 26.35
CA GLU A 74 14.81 -31.38 25.57
C GLU A 74 14.69 -32.82 25.04
N SER A 75 14.53 -32.93 23.73
CA SER A 75 14.54 -34.20 23.01
C SER A 75 15.53 -34.13 21.85
N ASP A 76 16.09 -35.27 21.46
CA ASP A 76 17.06 -35.35 20.36
C ASP A 76 16.53 -34.69 19.08
N ALA A 77 15.25 -34.86 18.79
CA ALA A 77 14.61 -34.24 17.63
C ALA A 77 14.60 -32.71 17.69
N LYS A 78 14.26 -32.12 18.86
CA LYS A 78 14.27 -30.65 19.03
C LYS A 78 15.69 -30.09 19.04
N LEU A 79 16.65 -30.83 19.59
CA LEU A 79 18.06 -30.42 19.60
C LEU A 79 18.65 -30.42 18.18
N ASN A 80 18.42 -31.48 17.41
CA ASN A 80 18.87 -31.54 16.02
C ASN A 80 18.27 -30.42 15.17
N ALA A 81 16.97 -30.15 15.31
CA ALA A 81 16.31 -29.03 14.63
C ALA A 81 16.89 -27.67 15.04
N ALA A 82 17.21 -27.48 16.32
CA ALA A 82 17.84 -26.24 16.80
C ALA A 82 19.25 -26.06 16.24
N ILE A 83 20.05 -27.14 16.16
CA ILE A 83 21.40 -27.11 15.59
C ILE A 83 21.35 -26.80 14.10
N GLU A 84 20.42 -27.40 13.36
CA GLU A 84 20.23 -27.14 11.93
C GLU A 84 19.83 -25.68 11.66
N GLY A 85 18.85 -25.16 12.41
CA GLY A 85 18.46 -23.76 12.31
C GLY A 85 19.61 -22.79 12.63
N LEU A 86 20.38 -23.09 13.67
CA LEU A 86 21.57 -22.29 14.01
C LEU A 86 22.63 -22.33 12.90
N ALA A 87 22.86 -23.49 12.28
CA ALA A 87 23.79 -23.62 11.16
C ALA A 87 23.33 -22.80 9.94
N GLN A 88 22.01 -22.73 9.70
CA GLN A 88 21.44 -21.92 8.62
C GLN A 88 21.58 -20.41 8.89
N ASP A 89 21.45 -19.96 10.13
CA ASP A 89 21.59 -18.55 10.49
C ASP A 89 23.05 -18.04 10.39
N LEU A 90 24.02 -18.95 10.54
CA LEU A 90 25.46 -18.63 10.52
C LEU A 90 26.13 -18.78 9.15
N GLY A 91 25.49 -19.45 8.20
CA GLY A 91 25.97 -19.65 6.82
C GLY A 91 25.53 -18.56 5.87
#